data_AF-A0A132AJA8-F1
#
_entry.id   AF-A0A132AJA8-F1
#
_cell.length_a   1.000
_cell.length_b   1.000
_cell.length_c   1.000
_cell.angle_alpha   90.00
_cell.angle_beta   90.00
_cell.angle_gamma   90.00
#
_symmetry.space_group_name_H-M   'P 1'
#
loop_
_entity.id
_entity.type
_entity.pdbx_description
1 polymer ?
#
loop_
_entity_poly.entity_id
_entity_poly.type
_entity_poly.pdbx_seq_one_letter_code
_entity_poly.pdbx_strand_id
1 'polypeptide(L)'
;MSDYDNCDSIVVSSASSSSDGEEEEDDDGDLEEDLEDDSVLLALEPNQNSIIQEGMDLEDDYPYKVLSTDDIMMCMIETIKEVTNIVLLSQTNARILLNHFKWDKEKLYEKYYDGDQSKLFQDAHIVNPNYKAIKV
;
A
#
# COMPACT_ATOMS: atom_id res chain seq x y z
N MET A 1 -6.63 -48.59 -39.33
CA MET A 1 -5.22 -48.91 -39.64
C MET A 1 -4.44 -47.66 -39.27
N SER A 2 -3.76 -47.55 -38.14
CA SER A 2 -3.36 -48.47 -37.06
C SER A 2 -2.88 -47.55 -35.93
N ASP A 3 -3.46 -47.66 -34.74
CA ASP A 3 -2.85 -48.20 -33.51
C ASP A 3 -1.73 -47.32 -32.95
N TYR A 4 -1.99 -46.72 -31.78
CA TYR A 4 -1.07 -46.78 -30.63
C TYR A 4 -1.83 -46.40 -29.35
N ASP A 5 -2.34 -47.44 -28.68
CA ASP A 5 -2.51 -47.52 -27.23
C ASP A 5 -1.16 -47.37 -26.52
N ASN A 6 -1.14 -46.70 -25.36
CA ASN A 6 -0.39 -47.06 -24.12
C ASN A 6 -0.57 -45.92 -23.07
N CYS A 7 -1.53 -45.98 -22.14
CA CYS A 7 -1.50 -46.65 -20.82
C CYS A 7 -0.38 -46.20 -19.87
N ASP A 8 -0.72 -45.37 -18.88
CA ASP A 8 -0.57 -45.64 -17.43
C ASP A 8 -1.07 -44.40 -16.65
N SER A 9 -2.26 -44.43 -16.05
CA SER A 9 -2.51 -44.92 -14.68
C SER A 9 -1.65 -44.23 -13.62
N ILE A 10 -2.16 -43.12 -13.07
CA ILE A 10 -1.93 -42.82 -11.66
C ILE A 10 -3.29 -42.74 -10.96
N VAL A 11 -3.52 -43.76 -10.14
CA VAL A 11 -4.63 -43.88 -9.22
C VAL A 11 -4.42 -42.87 -8.09
N VAL A 12 -5.30 -41.87 -7.98
CA VAL A 12 -5.38 -41.03 -6.79
C VAL A 12 -6.59 -41.52 -5.99
N SER A 13 -6.35 -42.53 -5.16
CA SER A 13 -7.29 -42.96 -4.14
C SER A 13 -6.68 -42.70 -2.77
N SER A 14 -7.18 -41.67 -2.09
CA SER A 14 -7.39 -41.71 -0.64
C SER A 14 -8.43 -40.68 -0.27
N ALA A 15 -9.66 -41.17 -0.08
CA ALA A 15 -10.74 -40.48 0.58
C ALA A 15 -10.48 -40.36 2.09
N SER A 16 -10.95 -39.25 2.69
CA SER A 16 -11.59 -39.10 4.00
C SER A 16 -11.83 -37.59 4.20
N SER A 17 -13.05 -37.08 3.96
CA SER A 17 -14.15 -36.99 4.93
C SER A 17 -13.99 -35.82 5.91
N SER A 18 -14.72 -34.72 5.68
CA SER A 18 -15.86 -34.39 6.56
C SER A 18 -16.75 -33.34 5.90
N SER A 19 -18.04 -33.65 5.80
CA SER A 19 -19.15 -32.83 5.33
C SER A 19 -20.28 -33.03 6.32
N ASP A 20 -20.75 -31.95 6.94
CA ASP A 20 -22.07 -31.72 7.57
C ASP A 20 -21.93 -30.35 8.30
N GLY A 21 -22.81 -29.37 8.24
CA GLY A 21 -24.23 -29.34 7.93
C GLY A 21 -24.90 -28.42 8.97
N GLU A 22 -25.16 -27.17 8.57
CA GLU A 22 -26.18 -26.18 8.96
C GLU A 22 -26.72 -26.10 10.41
N GLU A 23 -26.72 -24.90 11.00
CA GLU A 23 -27.88 -24.30 11.70
C GLU A 23 -27.89 -22.76 11.50
N GLU A 24 -29.06 -22.25 11.12
CA GLU A 24 -29.47 -20.86 10.88
C GLU A 24 -29.79 -20.15 12.20
N GLU A 25 -29.52 -18.84 12.34
CA GLU A 25 -30.38 -17.92 13.10
C GLU A 25 -30.30 -16.51 12.49
N ASP A 26 -31.45 -16.04 12.00
CA ASP A 26 -31.75 -14.67 11.63
C ASP A 26 -31.65 -13.74 12.86
N ASP A 27 -31.04 -12.55 12.72
CA ASP A 27 -31.37 -11.41 13.58
C ASP A 27 -31.28 -10.10 12.79
N ASP A 28 -32.47 -9.62 12.43
CA ASP A 28 -32.74 -8.33 11.82
C ASP A 28 -32.52 -7.20 12.85
N GLY A 29 -31.29 -6.68 12.90
CA GLY A 29 -30.93 -5.50 13.70
C GLY A 29 -30.90 -4.22 12.86
N ASP A 30 -32.07 -3.74 12.46
CA ASP A 30 -32.29 -2.36 12.02
C ASP A 30 -32.00 -1.41 13.19
N LEU A 31 -30.89 -0.66 13.10
CA LEU A 31 -30.60 0.47 13.99
C LEU A 31 -30.25 1.67 13.12
N GLU A 32 -31.31 2.40 12.76
CA GLU A 32 -31.24 3.82 12.45
C GLU A 32 -30.72 4.59 13.68
N GLU A 33 -29.47 5.04 13.64
CA GLU A 33 -28.97 6.08 14.54
C GLU A 33 -28.57 7.31 13.72
N ASP A 34 -29.58 8.18 13.60
CA ASP A 34 -29.56 9.63 13.68
C ASP A 34 -28.27 10.32 13.20
N LEU A 35 -28.28 10.75 11.92
CA LEU A 35 -27.41 11.84 11.48
C LEU A 35 -27.92 13.13 12.13
N GLU A 36 -27.59 13.30 13.41
CA GLU A 36 -27.85 14.53 14.14
C GLU A 36 -27.14 15.66 13.40
N ASP A 37 -27.98 16.58 12.94
CA ASP A 37 -27.72 17.84 12.30
C ASP A 37 -26.62 18.63 13.00
N ASP A 38 -25.38 18.45 12.55
CA ASP A 38 -24.36 19.49 12.64
C ASP A 38 -24.07 20.01 11.23
N SER A 39 -25.15 20.41 10.54
CA SER A 39 -25.05 21.48 9.57
C SER A 39 -24.67 22.73 10.33
N VAL A 40 -23.36 22.97 10.49
CA VAL A 40 -22.83 24.28 10.83
C VAL A 40 -23.24 25.25 9.73
N LEU A 41 -24.45 25.78 9.89
CA LEU A 41 -24.98 26.91 9.17
C LEU A 41 -24.11 28.10 9.59
N LEU A 42 -22.94 28.20 8.96
CA LEU A 42 -22.15 29.42 8.89
C LEU A 42 -23.05 30.44 8.19
N ALA A 43 -23.90 31.09 8.98
CA ALA A 43 -24.59 32.30 8.62
C ALA A 43 -23.52 33.36 8.35
N LEU A 44 -22.92 33.27 7.17
CA LEU A 44 -22.12 34.31 6.54
C LEU A 44 -23.09 35.43 6.15
N GLU A 45 -23.56 36.18 7.14
CA GLU A 45 -23.94 37.56 6.88
C GLU A 45 -22.65 38.31 6.52
N PRO A 46 -22.56 38.94 5.34
CA PRO A 46 -21.36 39.66 4.96
C PRO A 46 -21.38 41.01 5.66
N ASN A 47 -21.08 41.04 6.97
CA ASN A 47 -20.74 42.30 7.61
C ASN A 47 -19.27 42.61 7.30
N GLN A 48 -19.11 43.31 6.19
CA GLN A 48 -17.86 43.91 5.77
C GLN A 48 -17.41 44.86 6.89
N ASN A 49 -16.25 44.55 7.50
CA ASN A 49 -15.47 45.34 8.48
C ASN A 49 -15.50 44.80 9.93
N SER A 50 -14.81 43.69 10.19
CA SER A 50 -13.94 43.47 11.38
C SER A 50 -13.65 41.98 11.60
N ILE A 51 -12.75 41.39 10.80
CA ILE A 51 -12.09 40.10 11.17
C ILE A 51 -10.60 40.35 11.22
N ILE A 52 -10.19 41.27 12.08
CA ILE A 52 -8.85 41.28 12.65
C ILE A 52 -9.08 41.48 14.14
N GLN A 53 -8.51 40.55 14.93
CA GLN A 53 -8.26 40.61 16.38
C GLN A 53 -9.41 40.22 17.32
N GLU A 54 -9.36 38.99 17.86
CA GLU A 54 -8.83 38.70 19.22
C GLU A 54 -9.19 37.27 19.70
N GLY A 55 -8.18 36.49 20.13
CA GLY A 55 -8.36 35.52 21.22
C GLY A 55 -8.42 34.01 20.93
N MET A 56 -7.49 33.44 20.15
CA MET A 56 -7.15 32.01 20.28
C MET A 56 -5.65 31.87 20.64
N ASP A 57 -5.31 32.15 21.90
CA ASP A 57 -4.01 31.80 22.52
C ASP A 57 -3.92 30.27 22.77
N LEU A 58 -4.10 29.47 21.72
CA LEU A 58 -3.81 28.03 21.71
C LEU A 58 -2.67 27.68 20.72
N GLU A 59 -2.03 28.69 20.13
CA GLU A 59 -1.29 28.54 18.86
C GLU A 59 0.22 28.25 18.99
N ASP A 60 0.83 28.28 20.18
CA ASP A 60 2.31 28.25 20.31
C ASP A 60 2.94 27.04 21.05
N ASP A 61 2.15 26.10 21.59
CA ASP A 61 2.71 25.01 22.42
C ASP A 61 2.95 23.66 21.69
N TYR A 62 2.61 23.53 20.40
CA TYR A 62 2.93 22.31 19.64
C TYR A 62 4.29 22.44 18.93
N PRO A 63 5.30 21.62 19.26
CA PRO A 63 6.62 21.75 18.65
C PRO A 63 6.57 21.38 17.17
N TYR A 64 6.87 22.34 16.30
CA TYR A 64 7.05 22.12 14.87
C TYR A 64 8.42 22.61 14.41
N LYS A 65 8.90 22.06 13.29
CA LYS A 65 10.13 22.48 12.64
C LYS A 65 9.83 22.78 11.17
N VAL A 66 10.10 24.01 10.75
CA VAL A 66 10.03 24.39 9.33
C VAL A 66 11.27 23.85 8.62
N LEU A 67 11.04 23.13 7.51
CA LEU A 67 12.10 22.57 6.67
C LEU A 67 12.10 23.27 5.32
N SER A 68 13.29 23.49 4.78
CA SER A 68 13.44 23.92 3.40
C SER A 68 13.17 22.77 2.42
N THR A 69 12.96 23.09 1.15
CA THR A 69 12.87 22.08 0.10
C THR A 69 14.14 21.23 0.03
N ASP A 70 15.31 21.84 0.27
CA ASP A 70 16.60 21.15 0.26
C ASP A 70 16.70 20.13 1.39
N ASP A 71 16.20 20.46 2.59
CA ASP A 71 16.19 19.54 3.74
C ASP A 71 15.35 18.28 3.46
N ILE A 72 14.18 18.47 2.84
CA ILE A 72 13.30 17.35 2.46
C ILE A 72 13.96 16.52 1.35
N MET A 73 14.58 17.16 0.35
CA MET A 73 15.31 16.46 -0.71
C MET A 73 16.51 15.68 -0.15
N MET A 74 17.23 16.22 0.83
CA MET A 74 18.34 15.50 1.49
C MET A 74 17.84 14.23 2.17
N CYS A 75 16.74 14.33 2.94
CA CYS A 75 16.11 13.16 3.57
C CYS A 75 15.68 12.10 2.54
N MET A 76 15.09 12.55 1.43
CA MET A 76 14.71 11.68 0.31
C MET A 76 15.94 10.96 -0.28
N ILE A 77 17.00 11.70 -0.59
CA ILE A 77 18.22 11.16 -1.21
C ILE A 77 18.94 10.20 -0.27
N GLU A 78 19.02 10.52 1.02
CA GLU A 78 19.65 9.67 2.03
C GLU A 78 18.91 8.33 2.15
N THR A 79 17.57 8.38 2.21
CA THR A 79 16.73 7.18 2.24
C THR A 79 16.91 6.34 0.96
N ILE A 80 16.95 6.96 -0.22
CA ILE A 80 17.20 6.25 -1.49
C ILE A 80 18.59 5.60 -1.50
N LYS A 81 19.62 6.29 -0.99
CA LYS A 81 20.99 5.75 -0.91
C LYS A 81 21.08 4.55 0.02
N GLU A 82 20.41 4.61 1.17
CA GLU A 82 20.34 3.49 2.12
C GLU A 82 19.75 2.25 1.44
N VAL A 83 18.59 2.39 0.80
CA VAL A 83 17.91 1.29 0.10
C VAL A 83 18.74 0.79 -1.10
N THR A 84 19.37 1.69 -1.83
CA THR A 84 20.28 1.36 -2.94
C THR A 84 21.43 0.46 -2.46
N ASN A 85 22.00 0.74 -1.28
CA ASN A 85 23.10 -0.05 -0.74
C ASN A 85 22.68 -1.47 -0.31
N ILE A 86 21.43 -1.64 0.14
CA ILE A 86 20.91 -2.94 0.59
C ILE A 86 20.45 -3.78 -0.61
N VAL A 87 19.61 -3.21 -1.47
CA VAL A 87 18.91 -3.91 -2.55
C VAL A 87 19.77 -4.01 -3.82
N LEU A 88 20.87 -3.25 -3.88
CA LEU A 88 21.82 -3.19 -5.00
C LEU A 88 21.19 -2.82 -6.36
N LEU A 89 20.15 -1.97 -6.33
CA LEU A 89 19.49 -1.44 -7.52
C LEU A 89 20.01 -0.04 -7.87
N SER A 90 19.71 0.45 -9.08
CA SER A 90 19.95 1.86 -9.40
C SER A 90 19.10 2.77 -8.51
N GLN A 91 19.60 3.97 -8.21
CA GLN A 91 18.86 4.96 -7.40
C GLN A 91 17.48 5.28 -7.98
N THR A 92 17.38 5.33 -9.31
CA THR A 92 16.10 5.56 -10.00
C THR A 92 15.09 4.46 -9.70
N ASN A 93 15.50 3.19 -9.77
CA ASN A 93 14.61 2.07 -9.48
C ASN A 93 14.23 2.02 -8.00
N ALA A 94 15.20 2.23 -7.11
CA ALA A 94 14.95 2.30 -5.67
C ALA A 94 13.95 3.40 -5.32
N ARG A 95 14.04 4.57 -5.96
CA ARG A 95 13.09 5.67 -5.79
C ARG A 95 11.67 5.30 -6.23
N ILE A 96 11.52 4.65 -7.39
CA ILE A 96 10.20 4.25 -7.90
C ILE A 96 9.58 3.20 -6.98
N LEU A 97 10.37 2.20 -6.56
CA LEU A 97 9.93 1.18 -5.60
C LEU A 97 9.52 1.81 -4.28
N LEU A 98 10.34 2.67 -3.70
CA LEU A 98 9.98 3.39 -2.47
C LEU A 98 8.67 4.16 -2.62
N ASN A 99 8.47 4.84 -3.74
CA ASN A 99 7.22 5.55 -3.99
C ASN A 99 6.01 4.59 -4.05
N HIS A 100 6.16 3.42 -4.69
CA HIS A 100 5.12 2.39 -4.73
C HIS A 100 4.74 1.87 -3.32
N PHE A 101 5.73 1.75 -2.43
CA PHE A 101 5.52 1.37 -1.03
C PHE A 101 5.21 2.54 -0.09
N LYS A 102 4.94 3.74 -0.62
CA LYS A 102 4.70 4.95 0.19
C LYS A 102 5.83 5.23 1.19
N TRP A 103 7.07 4.96 0.77
CA TRP A 103 8.31 5.10 1.56
C TRP A 103 8.47 4.12 2.73
N ASP A 104 7.68 3.05 2.79
CA ASP A 104 7.86 1.96 3.74
C ASP A 104 9.03 1.05 3.33
N LYS A 105 10.17 1.23 4.01
CA LYS A 105 11.39 0.46 3.77
C LYS A 105 11.24 -1.01 4.16
N GLU A 106 10.54 -1.29 5.26
CA GLU A 106 10.43 -2.64 5.80
C GLU A 106 9.61 -3.52 4.87
N LYS A 107 8.46 -3.01 4.42
CA LYS A 107 7.61 -3.70 3.45
C LYS A 107 8.30 -3.92 2.10
N LEU A 108 9.14 -2.97 1.69
CA LEU A 108 9.97 -3.14 0.50
C LEU A 108 10.96 -4.31 0.67
N TYR A 109 11.67 -4.37 1.79
CA TYR A 109 12.64 -5.44 2.03
C TYR A 109 11.98 -6.81 2.17
N GLU A 110 10.85 -6.90 2.88
CA GLU A 110 10.05 -8.13 2.97
C GLU A 110 9.66 -8.63 1.57
N LYS A 111 9.06 -7.77 0.75
CA LYS A 111 8.62 -8.18 -0.60
C LYS A 111 9.78 -8.45 -1.57
N TYR A 112 10.92 -7.79 -1.38
CA TYR A 112 12.08 -7.99 -2.25
C TYR A 112 12.85 -9.28 -1.95
N TYR A 113 12.96 -9.68 -0.68
CA TYR A 113 13.73 -10.87 -0.28
C TYR A 113 12.86 -12.11 -0.06
N ASP A 114 11.65 -11.97 0.47
CA ASP A 114 10.76 -13.10 0.78
C ASP A 114 9.70 -13.33 -0.32
N GLY A 115 9.51 -12.36 -1.22
CA GLY A 115 8.47 -12.37 -2.26
C GLY A 115 8.97 -12.69 -3.68
N ASP A 116 8.04 -12.63 -4.64
CA ASP A 116 8.34 -12.74 -6.06
C ASP A 116 8.75 -11.37 -6.64
N GLN A 117 10.07 -11.20 -6.84
CA GLN A 117 10.64 -9.99 -7.42
C GLN A 117 10.03 -9.66 -8.79
N SER A 118 9.66 -10.67 -9.59
CA SER A 118 9.10 -10.45 -10.92
C SER A 118 7.79 -9.66 -10.84
N LYS A 119 6.90 -10.07 -9.94
CA LYS A 119 5.63 -9.40 -9.67
C LYS A 119 5.84 -8.03 -9.05
N LEU A 120 6.76 -7.92 -8.10
CA LEU A 120 7.13 -6.63 -7.49
C LEU A 120 7.51 -5.58 -8.53
N PHE A 121 8.40 -5.94 -9.46
CA PHE A 121 8.83 -5.03 -10.52
C PHE A 121 7.72 -4.77 -11.54
N GLN A 122 6.90 -5.77 -11.86
CA GLN A 122 5.76 -5.61 -12.75
C GLN A 122 4.70 -4.64 -12.19
N ASP A 123 4.31 -4.81 -10.93
CA ASP A 123 3.33 -3.97 -10.22
C ASP A 123 3.85 -2.53 -10.08
N ALA A 124 5.14 -2.38 -9.81
CA ALA A 124 5.81 -1.08 -9.77
C ALA A 124 6.04 -0.47 -11.17
N HIS A 125 5.67 -1.17 -12.25
CA HIS A 125 5.90 -0.78 -13.65
C HIS A 125 7.38 -0.51 -13.99
N ILE A 126 8.28 -1.29 -13.39
CA ILE A 126 9.73 -1.23 -13.60
C ILE A 126 10.18 -2.49 -14.34
N VAL A 127 11.06 -2.34 -15.32
CA VAL A 127 11.74 -3.50 -15.92
C VAL A 127 12.76 -4.01 -14.92
N ASN A 128 12.60 -5.26 -14.46
CA ASN A 128 13.54 -5.87 -13.53
C ASN A 128 14.95 -5.93 -14.17
N PRO A 129 15.95 -5.25 -13.55
CA PRO A 129 17.30 -5.17 -14.11
C PRO A 129 18.07 -6.49 -14.08
N ASN A 130 17.59 -7.50 -13.35
CA ASN A 130 18.25 -8.81 -13.23
C ASN A 130 17.88 -9.78 -14.36
N TYR A 131 16.90 -9.46 -15.21
CA TYR A 131 16.64 -10.29 -16.39
C TYR A 131 17.76 -10.09 -17.43
N LYS A 132 18.71 -11.02 -17.45
CA LYS A 132 19.58 -11.19 -18.62
C LYS A 132 18.76 -11.82 -19.74
N ALA A 133 18.51 -11.06 -20.80
CA ALA A 133 17.97 -11.61 -22.04
C ALA A 133 18.93 -12.72 -22.53
N ILE A 134 18.46 -13.96 -22.52
CA ILE A 134 19.17 -15.08 -23.16
C ILE A 134 19.16 -14.75 -24.65
N LYS A 135 20.32 -14.37 -25.19
CA LYS A 135 20.50 -14.29 -26.65
C LYS A 135 20.54 -15.74 -27.16
N VAL A 136 19.50 -16.14 -27.88
CA VAL A 136 19.46 -17.34 -28.71
C VAL A 136 20.22 -17.08 -30.00
#